data_AF-A0A960QLB9-F1
#
_entry.id   AF-A0A960QLB9-F1
#
_cell.length_a   1.000
_cell.length_b   1.000
_cell.length_c   1.000
_cell.angle_alpha   90.00
_cell.angle_beta   90.00
_cell.angle_gamma   90.00
#
_symmetry.space_group_name_H-M   'P 1'
#
loop_
_entity.id
_entity.type
_entity.pdbx_description
1 polymer ?
#
loop_
_entity_poly.entity_id
_entity_poly.type
_entity_poly.pdbx_seq_one_letter_code
_entity_poly.pdbx_strand_id
1 'polypeptide(L)'
;QEIQVGILKRLRGTPIARHDAEFEMKYSSMPPYEILENRDIPFTEMQRMRRFARYWDLVANSGNFTATLALFWKHSASPFAAFLALSDDLYQRLRRTHQISLPVLADAFFQFMTTDQSIPEKEAIAALNEDWHRVPRRGLLRLGGKEIEAVSSRDTTKPGPAARRQSRHLTP
;
A
#
# COMPACT_ATOMS: atom_id res chain seq x y z
N GLN A 1 -11.57 -2.05 -7.50
CA GLN A 1 -11.36 -0.94 -8.44
C GLN A 1 -9.99 -0.36 -8.14
N GLU A 2 -9.17 -0.16 -9.16
CA GLU A 2 -7.80 0.39 -9.03
C GLU A 2 -7.81 1.87 -9.43
N ILE A 3 -6.93 2.66 -8.81
CA ILE A 3 -6.75 4.08 -9.13
C ILE A 3 -5.33 4.26 -9.69
N GLN A 4 -5.22 4.76 -10.91
CA GLN A 4 -3.93 5.09 -11.51
C GLN A 4 -3.61 6.57 -11.30
N VAL A 5 -2.52 6.86 -10.59
CA VAL A 5 -1.98 8.21 -10.49
C VAL A 5 -0.79 8.32 -11.45
N GLY A 6 -0.95 9.09 -12.52
CA GLY A 6 0.06 9.28 -13.55
C GLY A 6 0.63 10.69 -13.54
N ILE A 7 1.92 10.82 -13.85
CA ILE A 7 2.56 12.12 -14.07
C ILE A 7 2.43 12.48 -15.55
N LEU A 8 2.08 13.74 -15.82
CA LEU A 8 1.93 14.27 -17.17
C LEU A 8 3.22 14.08 -17.98
N LYS A 9 3.07 13.59 -19.22
CA LYS A 9 4.16 13.38 -20.17
C LYS A 9 4.01 14.31 -21.36
N ARG A 10 5.12 14.89 -21.82
CA ARG A 10 5.15 15.67 -23.07
C ARG A 10 5.33 14.74 -24.26
N LEU A 11 4.25 14.50 -25.00
CA LEU A 11 4.29 13.79 -26.26
C LEU A 11 4.35 14.80 -27.42
N ARG A 12 5.09 14.44 -28.47
CA ARG A 12 5.24 15.29 -29.67
C ARG A 12 3.87 15.53 -30.32
N GLY A 13 3.63 16.76 -30.75
CA GLY A 13 2.39 17.15 -31.46
C GLY A 13 1.16 17.32 -30.56
N THR A 14 1.30 17.26 -29.23
CA THR A 14 0.15 17.44 -28.33
C THR A 14 -0.18 18.92 -28.11
N PRO A 15 -1.48 19.30 -28.05
CA PRO A 15 -1.89 20.70 -27.87
C PRO A 15 -1.40 21.34 -26.57
N ILE A 16 -1.03 20.55 -25.55
CA ILE A 16 -0.55 21.07 -24.27
C ILE A 16 0.76 21.87 -24.42
N ALA A 17 1.54 21.63 -25.48
CA ALA A 17 2.78 22.36 -25.74
C ALA A 17 2.57 23.87 -25.93
N ARG A 18 1.37 24.32 -26.33
CA ARG A 18 1.04 25.76 -26.44
C ARG A 18 1.09 26.50 -25.10
N HIS A 19 1.04 25.75 -24.01
CA HIS A 19 1.02 26.24 -22.63
C HIS A 19 2.41 26.21 -21.98
N ASP A 20 3.44 25.70 -22.67
CA ASP A 20 4.77 25.49 -22.08
C ASP A 20 5.37 26.80 -21.55
N ALA A 21 5.27 27.89 -22.31
CA ALA A 21 5.81 29.18 -21.92
C ALA A 21 4.97 29.86 -20.82
N GLU A 22 3.64 29.87 -20.96
CA GLU A 22 2.71 30.54 -20.04
C GLU A 22 2.80 29.96 -18.62
N PHE A 23 2.94 28.63 -18.50
CA PHE A 23 2.99 27.93 -17.22
C PHE A 23 4.41 27.51 -16.84
N GLU A 24 5.43 27.94 -17.58
CA GLU A 24 6.83 27.60 -17.32
C GLU A 24 7.06 26.08 -17.19
N MET A 25 6.43 25.29 -18.07
CA MET A 25 6.42 23.84 -17.99
C MET A 25 7.82 23.28 -18.30
N LYS A 26 8.43 22.61 -17.32
CA LYS A 26 9.73 21.95 -17.49
C LYS A 26 9.54 20.45 -17.51
N TYR A 27 10.08 19.78 -18.52
CA TYR A 27 9.96 18.33 -18.70
C TYR A 27 11.33 17.66 -18.70
N SER A 28 11.36 16.38 -18.35
CA SER A 28 12.55 15.54 -18.46
C SER A 28 13.02 15.47 -19.91
N SER A 29 14.34 15.61 -20.13
CA SER A 29 14.96 15.36 -21.44
C SER A 29 15.03 13.87 -21.79
N MET A 30 14.89 13.00 -20.80
CA MET A 30 14.89 11.55 -20.96
C MET A 30 13.46 10.99 -21.02
N PRO A 31 13.19 9.97 -21.85
CA PRO A 31 11.95 9.21 -21.78
C PRO A 31 11.65 8.74 -20.34
N PRO A 32 10.39 8.77 -19.90
CA PRO A 32 9.16 9.02 -20.67
C PRO A 32 8.74 10.51 -20.78
N TYR A 33 9.67 11.47 -20.67
CA TYR A 33 9.43 12.92 -20.83
C TYR A 33 8.38 13.51 -19.88
N GLU A 34 8.39 13.02 -18.64
CA GLU A 34 7.48 13.50 -17.59
C GLU A 34 7.79 14.93 -17.18
N ILE A 35 6.75 15.68 -16.79
CA ILE A 35 6.88 17.00 -16.20
C ILE A 35 7.72 16.91 -14.91
N LEU A 36 8.67 17.83 -14.78
CA LEU A 36 9.55 17.98 -13.63
C LEU A 36 9.00 19.03 -12.68
N GLU A 37 8.52 20.15 -13.21
CA GLU A 37 7.89 21.26 -12.48
C GLU A 37 7.17 22.20 -13.45
N ASN A 38 6.39 23.11 -12.89
CA ASN A 38 5.84 24.27 -13.60
C ASN A 38 5.74 25.46 -12.62
N ARG A 39 5.20 26.59 -13.08
CA ARG A 39 5.02 27.81 -12.27
C ARG A 39 4.32 27.56 -10.93
N ASP A 40 3.32 26.66 -10.93
CA ASP A 40 2.41 26.48 -9.79
C ASP A 40 2.81 25.29 -8.89
N ILE A 41 3.60 24.34 -9.41
CA ILE A 41 4.04 23.11 -8.74
C ILE A 41 5.56 22.98 -8.90
N PRO A 42 6.33 23.29 -7.85
CA PRO A 42 7.79 23.21 -7.90
C PRO A 42 8.27 21.76 -7.97
N PHE A 43 9.53 21.58 -8.37
CA PHE A 43 10.15 20.26 -8.53
C PHE A 43 9.97 19.35 -7.32
N THR A 44 10.11 19.88 -6.10
CA THR A 44 10.00 19.12 -4.86
C THR A 44 8.62 18.51 -4.65
N GLU A 45 7.55 19.28 -4.91
CA GLU A 45 6.17 18.80 -4.84
C GLU A 45 5.85 17.82 -5.96
N MET A 46 6.41 18.04 -7.16
CA MET A 46 6.28 17.06 -8.26
C MET A 46 6.96 15.73 -7.91
N GLN A 47 8.14 15.77 -7.27
CA GLN A 47 8.80 14.56 -6.77
C GLN A 47 8.00 13.91 -5.63
N ARG A 48 7.36 14.70 -4.78
CA ARG A 48 6.46 14.19 -3.73
C ARG A 48 5.29 13.43 -4.32
N MET A 49 4.63 13.98 -5.34
CA MET A 49 3.53 13.32 -6.07
C MET A 49 4.00 12.06 -6.81
N ARG A 50 5.22 12.05 -7.36
CA ARG A 50 5.82 10.85 -7.95
C ARG A 50 5.95 9.73 -6.93
N ARG A 51 6.44 10.04 -5.72
CA ARG A 51 6.55 9.05 -4.63
C ARG A 51 5.17 8.55 -4.20
N PHE A 52 4.21 9.45 -4.05
CA PHE A 52 2.82 9.11 -3.76
C PHE A 52 2.30 8.06 -4.74
N ALA A 53 2.42 8.32 -6.05
CA ALA A 53 1.94 7.40 -7.08
C ALA A 53 2.60 6.01 -6.97
N ARG A 54 3.92 5.96 -6.73
CA ARG A 54 4.64 4.69 -6.58
C ARG A 54 4.21 3.90 -5.35
N TYR A 55 4.06 4.56 -4.20
CA TYR A 55 3.58 3.87 -3.00
C TYR A 55 2.11 3.48 -3.11
N TRP A 56 1.29 4.29 -3.79
CA TRP A 56 -0.11 3.96 -4.07
C TRP A 56 -0.22 2.62 -4.81
N ASP A 57 0.61 2.41 -5.82
CA ASP A 57 0.67 1.13 -6.53
C ASP A 57 1.09 -0.03 -5.60
N LEU A 58 2.13 0.18 -4.78
CA LEU A 58 2.66 -0.85 -3.87
C LEU A 58 1.71 -1.21 -2.72
N VAL A 59 0.89 -0.25 -2.26
CA VAL A 59 0.05 -0.42 -1.08
C VAL A 59 -1.42 -0.59 -1.49
N ALA A 60 -2.02 0.43 -2.10
CA ALA A 60 -3.45 0.46 -2.40
C ALA A 60 -3.83 -0.45 -3.58
N ASN A 61 -3.08 -0.40 -4.69
CA ASN A 61 -3.40 -1.21 -5.86
C ASN A 61 -2.91 -2.65 -5.75
N SER A 62 -1.92 -2.94 -4.88
CA SER A 62 -1.38 -4.31 -4.73
C SER A 62 -2.40 -5.33 -4.21
N GLY A 63 -3.49 -4.87 -3.58
CA GLY A 63 -4.46 -5.72 -2.92
C GLY A 63 -3.88 -6.48 -1.72
N ASN A 64 -2.68 -6.15 -1.22
CA ASN A 64 -2.09 -6.80 -0.05
C ASN A 64 -2.57 -6.19 1.27
N PHE A 65 -3.10 -4.97 1.28
CA PHE A 65 -3.39 -4.19 2.50
C PHE A 65 -4.87 -3.80 2.64
N THR A 66 -5.81 -4.64 2.21
CA THR A 66 -7.23 -4.31 2.16
C THR A 66 -7.81 -3.98 3.54
N ALA A 67 -7.58 -4.83 4.55
CA ALA A 67 -8.09 -4.60 5.90
C ALA A 67 -7.36 -3.43 6.59
N THR A 68 -6.04 -3.36 6.37
CA THR A 68 -5.16 -2.31 6.89
C THR A 68 -5.57 -0.94 6.38
N LEU A 69 -5.83 -0.79 5.07
CA LEU A 69 -6.27 0.48 4.48
C LEU A 69 -7.67 0.85 4.97
N ALA A 70 -8.58 -0.12 5.13
CA ALA A 70 -9.91 0.15 5.67
C ALA A 70 -9.85 0.67 7.13
N LEU A 71 -8.95 0.14 7.96
CA LEU A 71 -8.67 0.69 9.29
C LEU A 71 -8.09 2.10 9.15
N PHE A 72 -7.05 2.25 8.34
CA PHE A 72 -6.33 3.51 8.18
C PHE A 72 -7.24 4.67 7.74
N TRP A 73 -8.23 4.42 6.87
CA TRP A 73 -9.20 5.44 6.43
C TRP A 73 -10.17 5.86 7.52
N LYS A 74 -10.54 4.97 8.44
CA LYS A 74 -11.44 5.31 9.55
C LYS A 74 -10.80 6.30 10.53
N HIS A 75 -9.47 6.29 10.63
CA HIS A 75 -8.71 7.19 11.49
C HIS A 75 -8.29 8.49 10.81
N SER A 76 -8.70 8.72 9.54
CA SER A 76 -8.33 9.91 8.78
C SER A 76 -9.55 10.69 8.30
N ALA A 77 -9.47 12.02 8.36
CA ALA A 77 -10.45 12.91 7.75
C ALA A 77 -10.34 12.96 6.21
N SER A 78 -9.17 12.60 5.64
CA SER A 78 -8.90 12.64 4.20
C SER A 78 -7.99 11.47 3.80
N PRO A 79 -8.50 10.49 3.02
CA PRO A 79 -7.68 9.39 2.53
C PRO A 79 -6.47 9.87 1.72
N PHE A 80 -6.64 10.93 0.93
CA PHE A 80 -5.54 11.51 0.16
C PHE A 80 -4.44 12.08 1.07
N ALA A 81 -4.82 12.92 2.05
CA ALA A 81 -3.83 13.55 2.93
C ALA A 81 -3.10 12.52 3.81
N ALA A 82 -3.84 11.52 4.32
CA ALA A 82 -3.25 10.44 5.10
C ALA A 82 -2.30 9.57 4.27
N PHE A 83 -2.69 9.19 3.05
CA PHE A 83 -1.80 8.43 2.18
C PHE A 83 -0.57 9.25 1.74
N LEU A 84 -0.73 10.56 1.53
CA LEU A 84 0.40 11.44 1.22
C LEU A 84 1.41 11.49 2.38
N ALA A 85 0.92 11.60 3.61
CA ALA A 85 1.77 11.52 4.81
C ALA A 85 2.46 10.15 4.93
N LEU A 86 1.74 9.05 4.72
CA LEU A 86 2.32 7.70 4.68
C LEU A 86 3.42 7.59 3.62
N SER A 87 3.17 8.09 2.41
CA SER A 87 4.16 8.10 1.31
C SER A 87 5.43 8.85 1.70
N ASP A 88 5.30 9.99 2.40
CA ASP A 88 6.44 10.76 2.86
C ASP A 88 7.25 10.00 3.93
N ASP A 89 6.57 9.43 4.93
CA ASP A 89 7.20 8.63 5.99
C ASP A 89 7.91 7.39 5.42
N LEU A 90 7.24 6.63 4.54
CA LEU A 90 7.83 5.47 3.87
C LEU A 90 9.11 5.85 3.13
N TYR A 91 9.14 6.99 2.44
CA TYR A 91 10.35 7.42 1.76
C TYR A 91 11.45 7.88 2.72
N GLN A 92 11.10 8.55 3.81
CA GLN A 92 12.06 8.96 4.83
C GLN A 92 12.75 7.74 5.46
N ARG A 93 11.99 6.68 5.76
CA ARG A 93 12.51 5.43 6.35
C ARG A 93 13.27 4.56 5.35
N LEU A 94 12.70 4.34 4.17
CA LEU A 94 13.19 3.33 3.23
C LEU A 94 14.19 3.90 2.21
N ARG A 95 14.17 5.22 1.97
CA ARG A 95 14.99 5.93 0.96
C ARG A 95 14.90 5.39 -0.47
N ARG A 96 13.87 4.60 -0.76
CA ARG A 96 13.60 4.00 -2.08
C ARG A 96 12.11 3.77 -2.25
N THR A 97 11.67 3.70 -3.51
CA THR A 97 10.26 3.51 -3.90
C THR A 97 10.03 2.21 -4.71
N HIS A 98 11.06 1.39 -4.85
CA HIS A 98 11.06 0.15 -5.63
C HIS A 98 11.89 -0.91 -4.90
N GLN A 99 11.73 -2.18 -5.28
CA GLN A 99 12.43 -3.32 -4.65
C GLN A 99 12.24 -3.36 -3.12
N ILE A 100 11.05 -2.99 -2.66
CA ILE A 100 10.65 -3.09 -1.26
C ILE A 100 9.90 -4.41 -1.11
N SER A 101 10.36 -5.28 -0.21
CA SER A 101 9.65 -6.53 0.06
C SER A 101 8.38 -6.25 0.87
N LEU A 102 7.37 -7.10 0.68
CA LEU A 102 6.10 -6.96 1.40
C LEU A 102 6.25 -6.93 2.93
N PRO A 103 7.08 -7.78 3.59
CA PRO A 103 7.26 -7.68 5.05
C PRO A 103 7.87 -6.34 5.48
N VAL A 104 8.82 -5.78 4.72
CA VAL A 104 9.41 -4.47 5.03
C VAL A 104 8.37 -3.36 4.89
N LEU A 105 7.54 -3.43 3.85
CA LEU A 105 6.46 -2.46 3.64
C LEU A 105 5.39 -2.56 4.74
N ALA A 106 5.03 -3.78 5.17
CA ALA A 106 4.09 -4.02 6.26
C ALA A 106 4.60 -3.48 7.60
N ASP A 107 5.87 -3.71 7.93
CA ASP A 107 6.49 -3.18 9.16
C ASP A 107 6.57 -1.64 9.14
N ALA A 108 6.96 -1.05 8.01
CA ALA A 108 7.01 0.41 7.89
C ALA A 108 5.60 1.04 8.01
N PHE A 109 4.58 0.40 7.42
CA PHE A 109 3.20 0.86 7.55
C PHE A 109 2.68 0.70 9.00
N PHE A 110 3.02 -0.41 9.67
CA PHE A 110 2.73 -0.58 11.10
C PHE A 110 3.33 0.54 11.96
N GLN A 111 4.61 0.85 11.74
CA GLN A 111 5.28 1.93 12.45
C GLN A 111 4.54 3.25 12.23
N PHE A 112 4.27 3.64 10.98
CA PHE A 112 3.54 4.88 10.69
C PHE A 112 2.15 4.94 11.36
N MET A 113 1.38 3.85 11.32
CA MET A 113 0.06 3.82 11.97
C MET A 113 0.14 4.06 13.47
N THR A 114 1.16 3.51 14.12
CA THR A 114 1.29 3.53 15.59
C THR A 114 1.99 4.78 16.10
N THR A 115 2.96 5.31 15.36
CA THR A 115 3.71 6.51 15.76
C THR A 115 3.03 7.80 15.33
N ASP A 116 2.63 7.90 14.06
CA ASP A 116 2.20 9.16 13.47
C ASP A 116 0.69 9.35 13.52
N GLN A 117 -0.06 8.25 13.40
CA GLN A 117 -1.54 8.28 13.41
C GLN A 117 -2.14 7.89 14.76
N SER A 118 -1.30 7.50 15.73
CA SER A 118 -1.73 7.07 17.07
C SER A 118 -2.80 5.97 17.05
N ILE A 119 -2.81 5.13 16.01
CA ILE A 119 -3.70 3.97 15.93
C ILE A 119 -3.20 2.93 16.95
N PRO A 120 -4.07 2.36 17.81
CA PRO A 120 -3.66 1.39 18.80
C PRO A 120 -2.92 0.20 18.16
N GLU A 121 -1.75 -0.18 18.72
CA GLU A 121 -0.92 -1.26 18.16
C GLU A 121 -1.71 -2.55 17.93
N LYS A 122 -2.61 -2.90 18.86
CA LYS A 122 -3.43 -4.10 18.78
C LYS A 122 -4.32 -4.10 17.53
N GLU A 123 -4.89 -2.95 17.16
CA GLU A 123 -5.75 -2.81 15.99
C GLU A 123 -4.92 -2.86 14.70
N ALA A 124 -3.78 -2.15 14.68
CA ALA A 124 -2.85 -2.17 13.56
C ALA A 124 -2.31 -3.59 13.28
N ILE A 125 -1.90 -4.32 14.33
CA ILE A 125 -1.45 -5.70 14.26
C ILE A 125 -2.56 -6.61 13.72
N ALA A 126 -3.79 -6.46 14.24
CA ALA A 126 -4.91 -7.29 13.81
C ALA A 126 -5.20 -7.12 12.30
N ALA A 127 -5.27 -5.87 11.82
CA ALA A 127 -5.54 -5.58 10.41
C ALA A 127 -4.41 -6.08 9.49
N LEU A 128 -3.14 -5.85 9.85
CA LEU A 128 -2.01 -6.34 9.07
C LEU A 128 -1.91 -7.87 9.08
N ASN A 129 -2.22 -8.53 10.19
CA ASN A 129 -2.26 -9.98 10.26
C ASN A 129 -3.35 -10.57 9.38
N GLU A 130 -4.55 -9.98 9.37
CA GLU A 130 -5.65 -10.41 8.51
C GLU A 130 -5.22 -10.37 7.04
N ASP A 131 -4.64 -9.24 6.62
CA ASP A 131 -4.10 -9.04 5.28
C ASP A 131 -2.97 -10.03 4.94
N TRP A 132 -2.09 -10.30 5.90
CA TRP A 132 -0.98 -11.22 5.72
C TRP A 132 -1.46 -12.65 5.47
N HIS A 133 -2.44 -13.13 6.23
CA HIS A 133 -2.91 -14.51 6.18
C HIS A 133 -3.94 -14.79 5.08
N ARG A 134 -4.42 -13.77 4.35
CA ARG A 134 -5.24 -13.95 3.15
C ARG A 134 -4.53 -14.81 2.09
N VAL A 135 -3.20 -14.78 2.06
CA VAL A 135 -2.40 -15.64 1.18
C VAL A 135 -1.88 -16.84 1.98
N PRO A 136 -2.30 -18.08 1.65
CA PRO A 136 -1.81 -19.27 2.32
C PRO A 136 -0.29 -19.41 2.20
N ARG A 137 0.35 -20.01 3.22
CA ARG A 137 1.80 -20.33 3.25
C ARG A 137 2.77 -19.15 3.37
N ARG A 138 2.30 -17.94 3.68
CA ARG A 138 3.23 -16.91 4.17
C ARG A 138 3.80 -17.32 5.52
N GLY A 139 5.09 -17.07 5.74
CA GLY A 139 5.75 -17.26 7.04
C GLY A 139 5.24 -16.27 8.08
N LEU A 140 5.85 -16.26 9.26
CA LEU A 140 5.49 -15.32 10.32
C LEU A 140 5.78 -13.87 9.90
N LEU A 141 4.84 -12.97 10.23
CA LEU A 141 5.02 -11.54 10.04
C LEU A 141 5.77 -10.96 11.24
N ARG A 142 6.76 -10.10 10.97
CA ARG A 142 7.49 -9.36 12.00
C ARG A 142 7.08 -7.89 11.93
N LEU A 143 6.57 -7.36 13.04
CA LEU A 143 6.17 -5.96 13.19
C LEU A 143 6.84 -5.37 14.44
N GLY A 144 7.44 -4.19 14.32
CA GLY A 144 8.14 -3.52 15.43
C GLY A 144 9.29 -4.35 16.02
N GLY A 145 9.93 -5.19 15.20
CA GLY A 145 10.99 -6.10 15.63
C GLY A 145 10.51 -7.35 16.40
N LYS A 146 9.19 -7.55 16.53
CA LYS A 146 8.60 -8.72 17.20
C LYS A 146 7.94 -9.64 16.19
N GLU A 147 8.08 -10.95 16.39
CA GLU A 147 7.26 -11.92 15.67
C GLU A 147 5.83 -11.84 16.17
N ILE A 148 4.92 -11.70 15.23
CA ILE A 148 3.49 -11.66 15.53
C ILE A 148 2.97 -13.07 15.31
N GLU A 149 2.64 -13.76 16.41
CA GLU A 149 1.90 -15.01 16.32
C GLU A 149 0.55 -14.73 15.66
N ALA A 150 0.14 -15.62 14.74
CA ALA A 150 -1.19 -15.58 14.20
C ALA A 150 -2.17 -15.59 15.38
N VAL A 151 -2.97 -14.53 15.53
CA VAL A 151 -4.05 -14.53 16.51
C VAL A 151 -4.94 -15.69 16.12
N SER A 152 -4.81 -16.78 16.86
CA SER A 152 -5.60 -17.98 16.65
C SER A 152 -7.05 -17.58 16.84
N SER A 153 -7.78 -17.44 15.75
CA SER A 153 -9.23 -17.45 15.76
C SER A 153 -9.69 -18.87 16.13
N ARG A 154 -9.47 -19.27 17.40
CA ARG A 154 -10.26 -20.35 17.99
C ARG A 154 -11.65 -19.78 18.23
N ASP A 155 -12.56 -20.02 17.30
CA ASP A 155 -13.62 -21.03 17.54
C ASP A 155 -14.55 -21.13 16.32
N THR A 156 -14.37 -22.18 15.51
CA THR A 156 -15.48 -22.90 14.86
C THR A 156 -15.04 -24.33 14.61
N THR A 157 -14.96 -25.14 15.67
CA THR A 157 -15.13 -26.58 15.47
C THR A 157 -16.58 -26.85 15.06
N LYS A 158 -16.84 -26.87 13.75
CA LYS A 158 -17.91 -27.71 13.19
C LYS A 158 -17.28 -28.67 12.19
N PRO A 159 -17.26 -29.99 12.46
CA PRO A 159 -16.84 -30.95 11.44
C PRO A 159 -17.86 -30.89 10.29
N GLY A 160 -17.39 -30.55 9.10
CA GLY A 160 -18.18 -30.64 7.87
C GLY A 160 -18.58 -32.09 7.59
N PRO A 161 -19.79 -32.36 7.06
CA PRO A 161 -20.28 -33.71 6.81
C PRO A 161 -19.67 -34.24 5.51
N ALA A 162 -18.39 -34.58 5.50
CA ALA A 162 -17.73 -35.14 4.33
C ALA A 162 -16.80 -36.34 4.62
N ALA A 163 -16.83 -36.88 5.84
CA ALA A 163 -16.17 -38.16 6.18
C ALA A 163 -17.21 -39.27 6.48
N ARG A 164 -18.38 -39.23 5.84
CA ARG A 164 -19.46 -40.25 5.98
C ARG A 164 -19.63 -41.13 4.75
N ARG A 165 -18.64 -41.19 3.87
CA ARG A 165 -18.63 -42.01 2.66
C ARG A 165 -17.39 -42.90 2.61
N GLN A 166 -17.26 -43.83 3.57
CA GLN A 166 -16.40 -45.02 3.40
C GLN A 166 -16.58 -46.11 4.49
N SER A 167 -17.59 -46.02 5.36
CA SER A 167 -17.82 -47.02 6.42
C SER A 167 -19.10 -47.84 6.21
N ARG A 168 -19.40 -48.23 4.96
CA ARG A 168 -20.62 -49.01 4.66
C ARG A 168 -20.41 -50.33 3.91
N HIS A 169 -19.19 -50.87 3.95
CA HIS A 169 -18.93 -52.28 3.63
C HIS A 169 -17.78 -52.78 4.50
N LEU A 170 -18.09 -53.20 5.73
CA LEU A 170 -17.27 -54.12 6.54
C LEU A 170 -18.04 -54.42 7.84
N THR A 171 -18.89 -55.43 7.79
CA THR A 171 -19.27 -56.23 8.96
C THR A 171 -19.94 -57.51 8.46
N PRO A 172 -19.92 -58.56 9.27
CA PRO A 172 -18.77 -59.35 9.70
C PRO A 172 -18.63 -60.65 8.89
#